data_AF-A0A9W6SHM7-F1
#
_entry.id   AF-A0A9W6SHM7-F1
#
_cell.length_a   1.000
_cell.length_b   1.000
_cell.length_c   1.000
_cell.angle_alpha   90.00
_cell.angle_beta   90.00
_cell.angle_gamma   90.00
#
_symmetry.space_group_name_H-M   'P 1'
#
loop_
_entity.id
_entity.type
_entity.pdbx_description
1 polymer ?
#
loop_
_entity_poly.entity_id
_entity_poly.type
_entity_poly.pdbx_seq_one_letter_code
_entity_poly.pdbx_strand_id
1 'polypeptide(L)'
;MLRVTAVDAPTGQRLAVDPARRLPGRGAHVHPDPACLALAERRRAFVRALRLTGLVDTAPVAEFIERTRAATPATEDGRGSRTSSTTKG
;
A
#
# COMPACT_ATOMS: atom_id res chain seq x y z
N MET A 1 9.00 2.43 -1.31
CA MET A 1 8.02 1.36 -1.60
C MET A 1 7.73 0.61 -0.31
N LEU A 2 6.46 0.45 0.02
CA LEU A 2 5.95 -0.26 1.20
C LEU A 2 5.55 -1.68 0.78
N ARG A 3 6.12 -2.71 1.42
CA ARG A 3 5.67 -4.09 1.21
C ARG A 3 4.45 -4.36 2.08
N VAL A 4 3.45 -4.99 1.48
CA VAL A 4 2.26 -5.49 2.15
C VAL A 4 2.08 -6.97 1.85
N THR A 5 1.56 -7.72 2.82
CA THR A 5 1.24 -9.15 2.68
C THR A 5 -0.20 -9.40 3.08
N ALA A 6 -0.79 -10.47 2.58
CA ALA A 6 -2.07 -10.93 3.08
C ALA A 6 -1.87 -11.70 4.39
N VAL A 7 -2.76 -11.48 5.35
CA VAL A 7 -2.90 -12.27 6.56
C VAL A 7 -4.36 -12.67 6.71
N ASP A 8 -4.60 -13.81 7.35
CA ASP A 8 -5.96 -14.26 7.65
C ASP A 8 -6.60 -13.36 8.71
N ALA A 9 -7.88 -13.05 8.53
CA ALA A 9 -8.70 -12.28 9.44
C ALA A 9 -10.07 -12.97 9.63
N PRO A 10 -10.79 -12.68 10.73
CA PRO A 10 -12.07 -13.34 11.02
C PRO A 10 -13.13 -13.21 9.90
N THR A 11 -13.05 -12.14 9.10
CA THR A 11 -14.03 -11.82 8.05
C THR A 11 -13.49 -12.00 6.63
N GLY A 12 -12.29 -12.58 6.46
CA GLY A 12 -11.65 -12.77 5.15
C GLY A 12 -10.14 -12.54 5.20
N GLN A 13 -9.60 -11.83 4.21
CA GLN A 13 -8.19 -11.44 4.21
C GLN A 13 -7.99 -9.97 4.57
N ARG A 14 -6.90 -9.70 5.28
CA ARG A 14 -6.45 -8.37 5.66
C ARG A 14 -5.03 -8.13 5.18
N LEU A 15 -4.71 -6.90 4.82
CA LEU A 15 -3.33 -6.53 4.49
C LEU A 15 -2.55 -6.18 5.76
N ALA A 16 -1.38 -6.79 5.91
CA ALA A 16 -0.37 -6.43 6.89
C ALA A 16 0.76 -5.67 6.21
N VAL A 17 1.25 -4.62 6.88
CA VAL A 17 2.44 -3.88 6.44
C VAL A 17 3.68 -4.63 6.90
N ASP A 18 4.64 -4.84 6.00
CA ASP A 18 5.88 -5.55 6.30
C ASP A 18 7.11 -4.79 5.80
N PRO A 19 7.50 -3.70 6.50
CA PRO A 19 8.65 -2.90 6.09
C PRO A 19 9.96 -3.70 6.17
N ALA A 20 10.04 -4.65 7.12
CA ALA A 20 11.23 -5.43 7.41
C ALA A 20 11.34 -6.73 6.57
N ARG A 21 10.36 -7.02 5.70
CA ARG A 21 10.30 -8.23 4.86
C ARG A 21 10.37 -9.54 5.66
N ARG A 22 9.72 -9.59 6.82
CA ARG A 22 9.74 -10.73 7.73
C ARG A 22 8.53 -11.66 7.59
N LEU A 23 7.46 -11.22 6.94
CA LEU A 23 6.24 -12.03 6.80
C LEU A 23 6.36 -13.02 5.63
N PRO A 24 6.06 -14.31 5.86
CA PRO A 24 6.13 -15.34 4.84
C PRO A 24 5.07 -15.12 3.75
N GLY A 25 5.28 -15.73 2.59
CA GLY A 25 4.32 -15.70 1.47
C GLY A 25 4.54 -14.56 0.47
N ARG A 26 3.56 -14.40 -0.42
CA ARG A 26 3.62 -13.41 -1.52
C ARG A 26 3.39 -12.01 -0.95
N GLY A 27 4.21 -11.07 -1.38
CA GLY A 27 4.07 -9.65 -1.03
C GLY A 27 3.70 -8.82 -2.26
N ALA A 28 3.00 -7.72 -2.02
CA ALA A 28 2.74 -6.67 -2.99
C ALA A 28 3.43 -5.38 -2.52
N HIS A 29 3.75 -4.50 -3.45
CA HIS A 29 4.36 -3.21 -3.14
C HIS A 29 3.42 -2.07 -3.50
N VAL A 30 3.33 -1.08 -2.63
CA VAL A 30 2.61 0.17 -2.85
C VAL A 30 3.48 1.33 -2.38
N HIS A 31 3.33 2.52 -2.96
CA HIS A 31 3.95 3.71 -2.36
C HIS A 31 3.26 4.04 -1.03
N PRO A 32 4.00 4.56 -0.02
CA PRO A 32 3.39 5.04 1.22
C PRO A 32 2.70 6.40 1.01
N ASP A 33 1.73 6.42 0.10
CA ASP A 33 0.98 7.59 -0.33
C ASP A 33 -0.51 7.20 -0.47
N PRO A 34 -1.46 7.97 0.10
CA PRO A 34 -2.87 7.61 0.09
C PRO A 34 -3.48 7.51 -1.31
N ALA A 35 -3.04 8.34 -2.26
CA ALA A 35 -3.52 8.30 -3.64
C ALA A 35 -3.08 7.01 -4.33
N CYS A 36 -1.86 6.53 -4.04
CA CYS A 36 -1.38 5.24 -4.53
C CYS A 36 -2.18 4.06 -3.93
N LEU A 37 -2.53 4.13 -2.64
CA LEU A 37 -3.37 3.13 -2.00
C LEU A 37 -4.78 3.10 -2.61
N ALA A 38 -5.43 4.26 -2.74
CA ALA A 38 -6.77 4.36 -3.33
C ALA A 38 -6.80 3.87 -4.79
N LEU A 39 -5.75 4.15 -5.57
CA LEU A 39 -5.62 3.63 -6.92
C LEU A 39 -5.50 2.09 -6.94
N ALA A 40 -4.71 1.53 -6.01
CA ALA A 40 -4.52 0.10 -5.89
C ALA A 40 -5.82 -0.62 -5.48
N GLU A 41 -6.62 -0.03 -4.59
CA GLU A 41 -7.95 -0.52 -4.19
C GLU A 41 -8.93 -0.52 -5.37
N ARG A 42 -9.10 0.63 -6.03
CA ARG A 42 -9.99 0.79 -7.20
C ARG A 42 -9.66 -0.19 -8.30
N ARG A 43 -8.37 -0.45 -8.53
CA ARG A 43 -7.88 -1.39 -9.54
C ARG A 43 -7.84 -2.83 -9.06
N ARG A 44 -8.24 -3.14 -7.82
CA ARG A 44 -8.11 -4.49 -7.23
C ARG A 44 -6.69 -5.06 -7.37
N ALA A 45 -5.68 -4.20 -7.21
CA ALA A 45 -4.28 -4.57 -7.45
C ALA A 45 -3.76 -5.57 -6.41
N PHE A 46 -4.12 -5.41 -5.14
CA PHE A 46 -3.69 -6.33 -4.07
C PHE A 46 -4.30 -7.72 -4.25
N VAL A 47 -5.59 -7.79 -4.58
CA VAL A 47 -6.29 -9.05 -4.87
C VAL A 47 -5.55 -9.84 -5.96
N ARG A 48 -5.16 -9.15 -7.05
CA ARG A 48 -4.41 -9.77 -8.15
C ARG A 48 -2.97 -10.15 -7.77
N ALA A 49 -2.23 -9.24 -7.14
CA ALA A 49 -0.82 -9.44 -6.80
C ALA A 49 -0.62 -10.54 -5.74
N LEU A 50 -1.53 -10.60 -4.77
CA LEU A 50 -1.49 -11.54 -3.66
C LEU A 50 -2.30 -12.83 -3.94
N ARG A 51 -2.99 -12.89 -5.09
CA ARG A 51 -3.85 -14.02 -5.51
C ARG A 51 -4.95 -14.33 -4.49
N LEU A 52 -5.61 -13.29 -4.00
CA LEU A 52 -6.69 -13.40 -3.03
C LEU A 52 -8.03 -13.58 -3.73
N THR A 53 -8.99 -14.15 -3.01
CA THR A 53 -10.37 -14.30 -3.47
C THR A 53 -11.27 -13.50 -2.55
N GLY A 54 -11.94 -12.47 -3.08
CA GLY A 54 -12.93 -11.68 -2.34
C GLY A 54 -12.44 -10.31 -1.86
N LEU A 55 -13.15 -9.79 -0.86
CA LEU A 55 -12.86 -8.50 -0.23
C LEU A 55 -11.59 -8.61 0.63
N VAL A 56 -10.81 -7.52 0.63
CA VAL A 56 -9.57 -7.44 1.38
C VAL A 56 -9.58 -6.17 2.19
N ASP A 57 -9.40 -6.29 3.51
CA ASP A 57 -9.28 -5.13 4.39
C ASP A 57 -7.91 -4.47 4.22
N THR A 58 -7.91 -3.23 3.75
CA THR A 58 -6.74 -2.38 3.51
C THR A 58 -6.52 -1.35 4.62
N ALA A 59 -7.42 -1.27 5.61
CA ALA A 59 -7.37 -0.26 6.67
C ALA A 59 -6.02 -0.20 7.41
N PRO A 60 -5.32 -1.31 7.73
CA PRO A 60 -3.99 -1.24 8.37
C PRO A 60 -2.95 -0.51 7.53
N VAL A 61 -3.04 -0.63 6.21
CA VAL A 61 -2.11 0.01 5.28
C VAL A 61 -2.40 1.51 5.25
N ALA A 62 -3.68 1.90 5.18
CA ALA A 62 -4.09 3.30 5.24
C ALA A 62 -3.61 3.96 6.54
N GLU A 63 -3.85 3.32 7.69
CA GLU A 63 -3.43 3.81 9.00
C GLU A 63 -1.90 3.97 9.08
N PHE A 64 -1.15 3.00 8.56
CA PHE A 64 0.31 3.09 8.51
C PHE A 64 0.80 4.25 7.65
N ILE A 65 0.18 4.47 6.48
CA ILE A 65 0.54 5.58 5.59
C ILE A 65 0.32 6.92 6.29
N GLU A 66 -0.85 7.12 6.91
CA GLU A 66 -1.15 8.35 7.63
C GLU A 66 -0.18 8.58 8.80
N ARG A 67 0.13 7.53 9.57
CA ARG A 67 1.09 7.61 10.67
C ARG A 67 2.50 7.95 10.20
N THR A 68 2.94 7.36 9.08
CA THR A 68 4.28 7.61 8.52
C THR A 68 4.41 9.04 8.00
N ARG A 69 3.34 9.58 7.41
CA ARG A 69 3.29 10.98 6.97
C ARG A 69 3.32 11.95 8.16
N ALA A 70 2.59 11.64 9.23
CA ALA A 70 2.59 12.44 10.45
C ALA A 70 3.92 12.40 11.23
N ALA A 71 4.66 11.28 11.15
CA ALA A 71 5.95 11.10 11.84
C ALA A 71 7.14 11.77 11.13
N THR A 72 6.93 12.36 9.96
CA THR A 72 7.99 13.11 9.26
C THR A 72 7.88 14.58 9.69
N PRO A 73 8.76 15.11 10.57
CA PRO A 73 8.84 16.54 10.74
C PRO A 73 9.28 17.13 9.39
N ALA A 74 8.55 18.13 8.92
CA ALA A 74 8.89 18.86 7.72
C ALA A 74 10.29 19.48 7.86
N THR A 75 11.32 18.82 7.34
CA THR A 75 12.42 19.56 6.73
C THR A 75 11.95 19.85 5.31
N GLU A 76 11.32 21.01 5.15
CA GLU A 76 11.21 21.64 3.85
C GLU A 76 12.63 21.83 3.31
N ASP A 77 13.03 21.02 2.34
CA ASP A 77 13.80 21.52 1.19
C ASP A 77 13.75 20.52 0.03
N GLY A 78 13.37 21.05 -1.13
CA GLY A 78 12.64 20.31 -2.15
C GLY A 78 13.45 19.33 -2.99
N ARG A 79 12.76 18.27 -3.45
CA ARG A 79 13.03 17.62 -4.75
C ARG A 79 11.90 16.66 -5.18
N GLY A 80 10.99 17.16 -6.02
CA GLY A 80 10.42 16.44 -7.15
C GLY A 80 9.59 15.17 -6.89
N SER A 81 8.32 15.35 -6.51
CA SER A 81 7.25 14.41 -6.88
C SER A 81 7.06 14.44 -8.40
N ARG A 82 7.87 13.66 -9.13
CA ARG A 82 7.62 13.38 -10.55
C ARG A 82 6.50 12.36 -10.64
N THR A 83 5.27 12.85 -10.82
CA THR A 83 4.14 12.04 -11.28
C THR A 83 4.38 11.67 -12.74
N SER A 84 4.84 10.45 -13.01
CA SER A 84 4.83 9.89 -14.36
C SER A 84 3.43 9.38 -14.67
N SER A 85 2.55 10.28 -15.10
CA SER A 85 1.31 9.97 -15.81
C SER A 85 1.59 10.04 -17.32
N THR A 86 1.84 8.89 -17.93
CA THR A 86 1.89 8.72 -19.39
C THR A 86 0.48 8.89 -19.95
N THR A 87 0.22 10.02 -20.62
CA THR A 87 -0.93 10.17 -21.53
C THR A 87 -0.51 9.67 -22.91
N LYS A 88 -1.27 8.72 -23.46
CA LYS A 88 -1.16 8.25 -24.85
C LYS A 88 -2.32 8.91 -25.63
N GLY A 89 -1.99 9.67 -26.67
CA GLY A 89 -2.91 10.29 -27.63
C GLY A 89 -2.14 10.64 -28.88
#